data_AF-A0AA39FEN0-F1
#
_entry.id   AF-A0AA39FEN0-F1
#
_cell.length_a   1.000
_cell.length_b   1.000
_cell.length_c   1.000
_cell.angle_alpha   90.00
_cell.angle_beta   90.00
_cell.angle_gamma   90.00
#
_symmetry.space_group_name_H-M   'P 1'
#
loop_
_entity.id
_entity.type
_entity.pdbx_description
1 polymer ?
#
loop_
_entity_poly.entity_id
_entity_poly.type
_entity_poly.pdbx_seq_one_letter_code
_entity_poly.pdbx_strand_id
1 'polypeptide(L)'
;MNVWKSILLLFFFIIKLSQSFEFTDYNFNYPTFENVTLALYEDVKFMANRLDQVNADAVFGLTLAQVNLAAVLSSPNIEFLFEDELNRIDETELLCDNSRVYVVDKLLQKENYSMASLIQVLTRPEIWMSEISWRKGILQTEFTSSPHLTVMKVISSIFSGTPQAYESDYCLRQLVNDNCEIPDTCVDMLIRNDNSRGYPLAHRLLFVKTALAVNCKENPRTNLSNLIEDYCREIFQNLIDLENFNFPSISQDLAMEQSINSS
;
A
#
# COMPACT_ATOMS: atom_id res chain seq x y z
N MET A 1 -1.13 -26.96 -8.37
CA MET A 1 -0.01 -26.40 -7.57
C MET A 1 -0.21 -24.90 -7.59
N ASN A 2 -0.62 -24.34 -6.45
CA ASN A 2 -1.41 -23.11 -6.35
C ASN A 2 -0.57 -21.84 -6.57
N VAL A 3 -1.06 -20.98 -7.46
CA VAL A 3 -0.55 -19.65 -7.89
C VAL A 3 -0.49 -18.60 -6.75
N TRP A 4 -0.77 -19.00 -5.52
CA TRP A 4 -0.96 -18.12 -4.36
C TRP A 4 0.32 -17.74 -3.61
N LYS A 5 1.51 -18.22 -4.00
CA LYS A 5 2.77 -18.00 -3.26
C LYS A 5 3.65 -16.86 -3.79
N SER A 6 3.01 -15.89 -4.41
CA SER A 6 3.58 -15.28 -5.61
C SER A 6 3.15 -13.83 -5.80
N ILE A 7 2.28 -13.33 -4.93
CA ILE A 7 1.86 -11.92 -4.86
C ILE A 7 2.60 -11.24 -3.66
N LEU A 8 3.61 -11.92 -3.10
CA LEU A 8 3.96 -11.88 -1.68
C LEU A 8 4.93 -10.78 -1.20
N LEU A 9 5.37 -9.81 -2.00
CA LEU A 9 6.57 -9.08 -1.55
C LEU A 9 6.69 -7.61 -2.03
N LEU A 10 5.81 -7.14 -2.92
CA LEU A 10 5.80 -5.76 -3.46
C LEU A 10 5.66 -4.62 -2.43
N PHE A 11 5.31 -4.94 -1.19
CA PHE A 11 4.65 -3.99 -0.31
C PHE A 11 5.48 -3.57 0.92
N PHE A 12 6.51 -4.33 1.32
CA PHE A 12 7.42 -3.96 2.42
C PHE A 12 8.19 -2.63 2.19
N PHE A 13 8.09 -2.08 0.98
CA PHE A 13 8.93 -1.02 0.47
C PHE A 13 8.76 0.32 1.20
N ILE A 14 7.54 0.71 1.56
CA ILE A 14 7.26 2.12 1.85
C ILE A 14 7.38 2.46 3.35
N ILE A 15 7.07 1.52 4.26
CA ILE A 15 7.24 1.74 5.71
C ILE A 15 8.72 1.65 6.12
N LYS A 16 9.54 0.78 5.51
CA LYS A 16 10.98 0.75 5.81
C LYS A 16 11.75 1.94 5.21
N LEU A 17 11.26 2.51 4.09
CA LEU A 17 11.76 3.76 3.50
C LEU A 17 11.50 5.02 4.37
N SER A 18 10.51 4.98 5.27
CA SER A 18 10.25 6.09 6.20
C SER A 18 10.80 5.84 7.62
N GLN A 19 11.13 4.59 7.97
CA GLN A 19 11.68 4.25 9.30
C GLN A 19 13.21 4.26 9.38
N SER A 20 13.92 4.10 8.26
CA SER A 20 15.37 3.79 8.28
C SER A 20 16.30 4.91 7.79
N PHE A 21 15.77 6.09 7.43
CA PHE A 21 16.55 7.09 6.69
C PHE A 21 16.95 8.24 7.60
N GLU A 22 18.05 8.01 8.30
CA GLU A 22 18.87 9.08 8.86
C GLU A 22 19.75 9.65 7.74
N PHE A 23 19.41 10.83 7.20
CA PHE A 23 20.39 11.67 6.52
C PHE A 23 21.05 12.59 7.55
N THR A 24 21.85 11.99 8.41
CA THR A 24 23.05 12.63 8.94
C THR A 24 24.22 11.88 8.32
N ASP A 25 25.33 12.57 8.01
CA ASP A 25 26.49 12.10 7.21
C ASP A 25 27.11 10.72 7.57
N TYR A 26 26.58 9.96 8.52
CA TYR A 26 27.19 8.74 9.05
C TYR A 26 26.27 7.51 9.27
N ASN A 27 24.95 7.56 9.06
CA ASN A 27 24.05 6.45 9.48
C ASN A 27 23.05 5.94 8.42
N PHE A 28 23.42 5.94 7.14
CA PHE A 28 22.63 5.21 6.15
C PHE A 28 22.76 3.70 6.39
N ASN A 29 21.65 3.01 6.67
CA ASN A 29 21.64 1.57 6.88
C ASN A 29 21.60 0.84 5.52
N TYR A 30 22.73 0.86 4.82
CA TYR A 30 22.92 0.23 3.51
C TYR A 30 22.44 -1.23 3.47
N PRO A 31 22.78 -2.10 4.45
CA PRO A 31 22.34 -3.49 4.41
C PRO A 31 20.81 -3.62 4.42
N THR A 32 20.10 -2.73 5.11
CA THR A 32 18.62 -2.77 5.14
C THR A 32 18.04 -2.29 3.81
N PHE A 33 18.58 -1.21 3.26
CA PHE A 33 18.14 -0.68 1.97
C PHE A 33 18.37 -1.66 0.81
N GLU A 34 19.56 -2.27 0.76
CA GLU A 34 19.91 -3.26 -0.25
C GLU A 34 18.97 -4.47 -0.19
N ASN A 35 18.71 -5.00 1.00
CA ASN A 35 17.79 -6.14 1.17
C ASN A 35 16.35 -5.80 0.76
N VAL A 36 15.88 -4.58 1.06
CA VAL A 36 14.53 -4.13 0.71
C VAL A 36 14.39 -3.92 -0.79
N THR A 37 15.38 -3.30 -1.45
CA THR A 37 15.38 -3.10 -2.91
C THR A 37 15.53 -4.41 -3.67
N LEU A 38 16.35 -5.34 -3.16
CA LEU A 38 16.47 -6.67 -3.74
C LEU A 38 15.18 -7.48 -3.62
N ALA A 39 14.53 -7.45 -2.44
CA ALA A 39 13.25 -8.10 -2.25
C ALA A 39 12.24 -7.55 -3.28
N LEU A 40 12.05 -6.23 -3.33
CA LEU A 40 11.12 -5.59 -4.26
C LEU A 40 11.37 -6.03 -5.72
N TYR A 41 12.64 -5.99 -6.14
CA TYR A 41 13.03 -6.40 -7.49
C TYR A 41 12.58 -7.82 -7.82
N GLU A 42 12.85 -8.78 -6.92
CA GLU A 42 12.47 -10.18 -7.13
C GLU A 42 10.95 -10.37 -7.24
N ASP A 43 10.15 -9.49 -6.64
CA ASP A 43 8.69 -9.60 -6.62
C ASP A 43 8.08 -9.06 -7.87
N VAL A 44 8.55 -7.87 -8.25
CA VAL A 44 8.22 -7.22 -9.51
C VAL A 44 8.57 -8.17 -10.65
N LYS A 45 9.78 -8.74 -10.62
CA LYS A 45 10.22 -9.76 -11.57
C LYS A 45 9.35 -11.01 -11.52
N PHE A 46 8.96 -11.45 -10.33
CA PHE A 46 8.10 -12.60 -10.16
C PHE A 46 6.74 -12.39 -10.85
N MET A 47 6.10 -11.23 -10.67
CA MET A 47 4.82 -10.89 -11.32
C MET A 47 4.99 -10.63 -12.81
N ALA A 48 6.07 -9.97 -13.23
CA ALA A 48 6.40 -9.73 -14.63
C ALA A 48 6.51 -11.03 -15.43
N ASN A 49 6.95 -12.12 -14.78
CA ASN A 49 6.98 -13.45 -15.39
C ASN A 49 5.61 -14.16 -15.41
N ARG A 50 4.58 -13.58 -14.82
CA ARG A 50 3.24 -14.17 -14.63
C ARG A 50 2.11 -13.17 -14.84
N LEU A 51 2.29 -12.21 -15.75
CA LEU A 51 1.30 -11.17 -16.05
C LEU A 51 -0.10 -11.74 -16.33
N ASP A 52 -0.19 -12.98 -16.81
CA ASP A 52 -1.47 -13.62 -17.05
C ASP A 52 -2.29 -13.99 -15.81
N GLN A 53 -1.63 -14.02 -14.64
CA GLN A 53 -2.17 -14.42 -13.35
C GLN A 53 -2.36 -13.22 -12.41
N VAL A 54 -1.97 -12.01 -12.85
CA VAL A 54 -2.07 -10.77 -12.08
C VAL A 54 -3.52 -10.25 -12.11
N ASN A 55 -4.04 -9.84 -10.96
CA ASN A 55 -5.37 -9.25 -10.78
C ASN A 55 -5.30 -7.71 -10.62
N ALA A 56 -6.45 -7.08 -10.37
CA ALA A 56 -6.55 -5.64 -10.17
C ALA A 56 -5.69 -5.14 -8.98
N ASP A 57 -5.65 -5.88 -7.88
CA ASP A 57 -4.90 -5.51 -6.68
C ASP A 57 -3.39 -5.53 -6.93
N ALA A 58 -2.91 -6.57 -7.62
CA ALA A 58 -1.49 -6.69 -7.94
C ALA A 58 -1.03 -5.63 -8.94
N VAL A 59 -1.86 -5.24 -9.92
CA VAL A 59 -1.51 -4.13 -10.82
C VAL A 59 -1.55 -2.77 -10.12
N PHE A 60 -2.44 -2.60 -9.13
CA PHE A 60 -2.40 -1.44 -8.27
C PHE A 60 -1.11 -1.41 -7.42
N GLY A 61 -0.68 -2.55 -6.87
CA GLY A 61 0.61 -2.70 -6.20
C GLY A 61 1.80 -2.33 -7.10
N LEU A 62 1.82 -2.79 -8.36
CA LEU A 62 2.84 -2.40 -9.35
C LEU A 62 2.83 -0.88 -9.58
N THR A 63 1.66 -0.26 -9.63
CA THR A 63 1.52 1.20 -9.78
C THR A 63 2.14 1.93 -8.59
N LEU A 64 1.84 1.49 -7.36
CA LEU A 64 2.40 2.08 -6.15
C LEU A 64 3.92 1.91 -6.08
N ALA A 65 4.44 0.74 -6.43
CA ALA A 65 5.89 0.49 -6.47
C ALA A 65 6.58 1.39 -7.50
N GLN A 66 6.02 1.48 -8.71
CA GLN A 66 6.50 2.36 -9.77
C GLN A 66 6.66 3.80 -9.26
N VAL A 67 5.61 4.40 -8.71
CA VAL A 67 5.65 5.81 -8.30
C VAL A 67 6.60 6.06 -7.15
N ASN A 68 6.76 5.11 -6.23
CA ASN A 68 7.71 5.25 -5.13
C ASN A 68 9.16 5.17 -5.64
N LEU A 69 9.45 4.23 -6.55
CA LEU A 69 10.77 4.14 -7.20
C LEU A 69 11.07 5.39 -8.02
N ALA A 70 10.11 5.86 -8.82
CA ALA A 70 10.23 7.10 -9.59
C ALA A 70 10.49 8.32 -8.68
N ALA A 71 9.85 8.37 -7.51
CA ALA A 71 10.07 9.43 -6.54
C ALA A 71 11.44 9.32 -5.85
N VAL A 72 11.97 8.11 -5.62
CA VAL A 72 13.35 7.91 -5.16
C VAL A 72 14.34 8.40 -6.22
N LEU A 73 14.12 8.05 -7.49
CA LEU A 73 14.97 8.49 -8.61
C LEU A 73 14.90 10.00 -8.87
N SER A 74 13.82 10.66 -8.46
CA SER A 74 13.65 12.11 -8.59
C SER A 74 14.09 12.89 -7.34
N SER A 75 14.50 12.18 -6.28
CA SER A 75 14.86 12.77 -5.00
C SER A 75 16.25 13.43 -5.06
N PRO A 76 16.47 14.58 -4.39
CA PRO A 76 17.81 15.14 -4.26
C PRO A 76 18.78 14.19 -3.53
N ASN A 77 18.26 13.28 -2.70
CA ASN A 77 19.06 12.32 -1.95
C ASN A 77 19.54 11.11 -2.79
N ILE A 78 19.28 11.10 -4.11
CA ILE A 78 19.76 10.03 -5.00
C ILE A 78 21.30 9.94 -5.01
N GLU A 79 21.99 11.05 -4.73
CA GLU A 79 23.47 11.11 -4.69
C GLU A 79 24.11 10.23 -3.62
N PHE A 80 23.32 9.77 -2.64
CA PHE A 80 23.78 8.89 -1.57
C PHE A 80 23.69 7.40 -1.92
N LEU A 81 23.17 7.04 -3.10
CA LEU A 81 23.03 5.66 -3.55
C LEU A 81 24.20 5.26 -4.45
N PHE A 82 24.64 4.01 -4.35
CA PHE A 82 25.63 3.42 -5.24
C PHE A 82 25.03 3.09 -6.62
N GLU A 83 25.91 3.02 -7.63
CA GLU A 83 25.50 2.76 -9.03
C GLU A 83 24.67 1.47 -9.18
N ASP A 84 25.06 0.38 -8.51
CA ASP A 84 24.33 -0.89 -8.56
C ASP A 84 22.93 -0.78 -7.94
N GLU A 85 22.76 0.06 -6.92
CA GLU A 85 21.45 0.30 -6.28
C GLU A 85 20.55 1.13 -7.20
N LEU A 86 21.12 2.16 -7.82
CA LEU A 86 20.43 2.99 -8.82
C LEU A 86 19.96 2.16 -10.01
N ASN A 87 20.84 1.32 -10.57
CA ASN A 87 20.51 0.43 -11.68
C ASN A 87 19.38 -0.53 -11.30
N ARG A 88 19.39 -1.07 -10.08
CA ARG A 88 18.32 -1.95 -9.60
C ARG A 88 17.00 -1.22 -9.46
N ILE A 89 17.00 -0.01 -8.90
CA ILE A 89 15.80 0.82 -8.73
C ILE A 89 15.21 1.18 -10.10
N ASP A 90 16.05 1.60 -11.04
CA ASP A 90 15.65 1.93 -12.41
C ASP A 90 15.08 0.72 -13.15
N GLU A 91 15.76 -0.45 -13.10
CA GLU A 91 15.26 -1.69 -13.69
C GLU A 91 13.92 -2.11 -13.07
N THR A 92 13.77 -1.96 -11.75
CA THR A 92 12.53 -2.32 -11.04
C THR A 92 11.39 -1.38 -11.43
N GLU A 93 11.64 -0.08 -11.56
CA GLU A 93 10.63 0.91 -11.99
C GLU A 93 10.14 0.59 -13.40
N LEU A 94 11.08 0.35 -14.32
CA LEU A 94 10.78 0.00 -15.71
C LEU A 94 10.01 -1.32 -15.81
N LEU A 95 10.34 -2.32 -14.99
CA LEU A 95 9.58 -3.56 -14.93
C LEU A 95 8.15 -3.34 -14.39
N CYS A 96 7.98 -2.45 -13.40
CA CYS A 96 6.66 -2.09 -12.89
C CYS A 96 5.82 -1.43 -13.98
N ASP A 97 6.38 -0.44 -14.69
CA ASP A 97 5.66 0.29 -15.74
C ASP A 97 5.18 -0.64 -16.87
N ASN A 98 6.10 -1.43 -17.43
CA ASN A 98 5.79 -2.35 -18.52
C ASN A 98 4.75 -3.41 -18.10
N SER A 99 4.89 -3.96 -16.88
CA SER A 99 3.96 -4.94 -16.35
C SER A 99 2.58 -4.34 -16.11
N ARG A 100 2.53 -3.12 -15.56
CA ARG A 100 1.31 -2.37 -15.28
C ARG A 100 0.55 -2.09 -16.57
N VAL A 101 1.20 -1.51 -17.57
CA VAL A 101 0.57 -1.19 -18.87
C VAL A 101 -0.07 -2.42 -19.51
N TYR A 102 0.67 -3.53 -19.58
CA TYR A 102 0.15 -4.77 -20.15
C TYR A 102 -1.08 -5.31 -19.40
N VAL A 103 -1.02 -5.34 -18.06
CA VAL A 103 -2.10 -5.90 -17.25
C VAL A 103 -3.34 -5.01 -17.28
N VAL A 104 -3.17 -3.68 -17.21
CA VAL A 104 -4.28 -2.73 -17.33
C VAL A 104 -5.02 -2.95 -18.64
N ASP A 105 -4.32 -2.93 -19.78
CA ASP A 105 -4.95 -3.13 -21.10
C ASP A 105 -5.77 -4.42 -21.17
N LYS A 106 -5.25 -5.50 -20.58
CA LYS A 106 -5.94 -6.79 -20.52
C LYS A 106 -7.17 -6.76 -19.60
N LEU A 107 -7.08 -6.12 -18.43
CA LEU A 107 -8.19 -6.03 -17.48
C LEU A 107 -9.33 -5.19 -18.05
N LEU A 108 -9.02 -4.07 -18.71
CA LEU A 108 -10.02 -3.18 -19.31
C LEU A 108 -10.84 -3.86 -20.42
N GLN A 109 -10.31 -4.91 -21.06
CA GLN A 109 -11.06 -5.69 -22.06
C GLN A 109 -12.07 -6.66 -21.44
N LYS A 110 -11.94 -6.99 -20.15
CA LYS A 110 -12.74 -8.02 -19.47
C LYS A 110 -13.77 -7.45 -18.51
N GLU A 111 -13.45 -6.31 -17.90
CA GLU A 111 -14.24 -5.73 -16.84
C GLU A 111 -15.44 -4.92 -17.36
N ASN A 112 -16.48 -4.81 -16.53
CA ASN A 112 -17.60 -3.91 -16.82
C ASN A 112 -17.16 -2.44 -16.69
N TYR A 113 -17.94 -1.51 -17.25
CA TYR A 113 -17.62 -0.08 -17.28
C TYR A 113 -17.24 0.48 -15.89
N SER A 114 -18.01 0.17 -14.85
CA SER A 114 -17.79 0.76 -13.52
C SER A 114 -16.48 0.26 -12.89
N MET A 115 -16.14 -1.02 -13.07
CA MET A 115 -14.88 -1.58 -12.58
C MET A 115 -13.69 -1.14 -13.45
N ALA A 116 -13.88 -1.06 -14.77
CA ALA A 116 -12.88 -0.54 -15.69
C ALA A 116 -12.49 0.91 -15.35
N SER A 117 -13.47 1.77 -15.02
CA SER A 117 -13.20 3.14 -14.56
C SER A 117 -12.38 3.15 -13.27
N LEU A 118 -12.73 2.30 -12.30
CA LEU A 118 -11.97 2.21 -11.04
C LEU A 118 -10.52 1.79 -11.29
N ILE A 119 -10.30 0.74 -12.10
CA ILE A 119 -8.96 0.27 -12.46
C ILE A 119 -8.17 1.38 -13.15
N GLN A 120 -8.76 2.08 -14.13
CA GLN A 120 -8.10 3.19 -14.82
C GLN A 120 -7.66 4.27 -13.85
N VAL A 121 -8.48 4.63 -12.86
CA VAL A 121 -8.09 5.64 -11.87
C VAL A 121 -7.00 5.13 -10.95
N LEU A 122 -7.17 3.96 -10.34
CA LEU A 122 -6.21 3.45 -9.36
C LEU A 122 -4.85 3.13 -9.97
N THR A 123 -4.78 2.79 -11.26
CA THR A 123 -3.53 2.41 -11.94
C THR A 123 -2.85 3.55 -12.70
N ARG A 124 -3.30 4.80 -12.49
CA ARG A 124 -2.65 6.01 -13.00
C ARG A 124 -1.52 6.45 -12.08
N PRO A 125 -0.25 6.38 -12.50
CA PRO A 125 0.87 6.77 -11.65
C PRO A 125 0.78 8.23 -11.18
N GLU A 126 0.25 9.13 -12.00
CA GLU A 126 0.30 10.57 -11.77
C GLU A 126 -0.49 11.02 -10.54
N ILE A 127 -1.53 10.28 -10.14
CA ILE A 127 -2.34 10.64 -8.97
C ILE A 127 -1.70 10.22 -7.64
N TRP A 128 -0.73 9.30 -7.69
CA TRP A 128 -0.06 8.75 -6.52
C TRP A 128 1.34 9.34 -6.30
N MET A 129 1.87 10.04 -7.29
CA MET A 129 3.17 10.68 -7.19
C MET A 129 3.13 11.75 -6.10
N SER A 130 3.99 11.61 -5.09
CA SER A 130 4.16 12.57 -4.00
C SER A 130 5.64 12.77 -3.70
N GLU A 131 6.00 13.94 -3.20
CA GLU A 131 7.36 14.19 -2.72
C GLU A 131 7.70 13.23 -1.57
N ILE A 132 8.83 12.53 -1.67
CA ILE A 132 9.34 11.70 -0.58
C ILE A 132 9.99 12.61 0.45
N SER A 133 9.42 12.65 1.65
CA SER A 133 10.07 13.26 2.81
C SER A 133 10.85 12.18 3.57
N TRP A 134 12.17 12.18 3.43
CA TRP A 134 13.06 11.33 4.20
C TRP A 134 13.11 11.84 5.65
N ARG A 135 12.30 11.26 6.54
CA ARG A 135 12.20 11.69 7.94
C ARG A 135 12.68 10.58 8.87
N LYS A 136 13.33 10.97 9.98
CA LYS A 136 13.73 10.04 11.03
C LYS A 136 12.53 9.56 11.84
N GLY A 137 12.23 8.26 11.76
CA GLY A 137 11.47 7.53 12.78
C GLY A 137 10.11 8.15 13.11
N ILE A 138 9.22 8.29 12.13
CA ILE A 138 7.83 8.70 12.36
C ILE A 138 7.14 7.74 13.36
N LEU A 139 7.63 6.51 13.44
CA LEU A 139 7.13 5.45 14.33
C LEU A 139 8.04 5.26 15.57
N GLN A 140 8.61 6.36 16.09
CA GLN A 140 9.43 6.39 17.32
C GLN A 140 8.68 6.01 18.61
N THR A 141 7.36 5.84 18.57
CA THR A 141 6.63 5.21 19.67
C THR A 141 7.10 3.76 19.82
N GLU A 142 7.44 3.35 21.03
CA GLU A 142 7.65 1.93 21.35
C GLU A 142 6.32 1.19 21.16
N PHE A 143 6.08 0.70 19.95
CA PHE A 143 5.01 -0.23 19.68
C PHE A 143 5.40 -1.54 20.36
N THR A 144 4.71 -1.85 21.45
CA THR A 144 4.88 -3.11 22.15
C THR A 144 3.81 -4.08 21.68
N SER A 145 4.18 -5.35 21.63
CA SER A 145 3.21 -6.40 21.36
C SER A 145 2.13 -6.38 22.43
N SER A 146 0.87 -6.53 22.03
CA SER A 146 -0.21 -6.58 23.01
C SER A 146 -0.08 -7.87 23.86
N PRO A 147 0.25 -7.81 25.16
CA PRO A 147 0.67 -8.96 25.97
C PRO A 147 -0.46 -9.99 26.23
N HIS A 148 -1.69 -9.68 25.80
CA HIS A 148 -2.89 -10.49 26.03
C HIS A 148 -3.50 -11.06 24.74
N LEU A 149 -2.86 -10.86 23.58
CA LEU A 149 -3.32 -11.42 22.32
C LEU A 149 -2.90 -12.88 22.18
N THR A 150 -3.80 -13.70 21.64
CA THR A 150 -3.51 -15.06 21.21
C THR A 150 -3.47 -15.09 19.69
N VAL A 151 -2.73 -16.04 19.11
CA VAL A 151 -2.69 -16.25 17.64
C VAL A 151 -4.09 -16.28 17.04
N MET A 152 -5.02 -17.01 17.68
CA MET A 152 -6.41 -17.11 17.20
C MET A 152 -7.15 -15.78 17.22
N LYS A 153 -6.95 -14.96 18.26
CA LYS A 153 -7.55 -13.62 18.34
C LYS A 153 -7.00 -12.72 17.23
N VAL A 154 -5.68 -12.73 17.03
CA VAL A 154 -5.03 -11.96 15.97
C VAL A 154 -5.57 -12.38 14.59
N ILE A 155 -5.60 -13.68 14.30
CA ILE A 155 -6.16 -14.21 13.05
C ILE A 155 -7.62 -13.80 12.88
N SER A 156 -8.46 -13.95 13.91
CA SER A 156 -9.88 -13.57 13.81
C SER A 156 -10.08 -12.06 13.60
N SER A 157 -9.12 -11.24 14.03
CA SER A 157 -9.22 -9.79 13.92
C SER A 157 -8.89 -9.24 12.54
N ILE A 158 -8.26 -10.03 11.67
CA ILE A 158 -7.85 -9.63 10.30
C ILE A 158 -9.04 -9.20 9.43
N PHE A 159 -10.23 -9.72 9.72
CA PHE A 159 -11.47 -9.41 9.01
C PHE A 159 -12.46 -8.59 9.86
N SER A 160 -12.02 -8.10 11.02
CA SER A 160 -12.89 -7.41 11.97
C SER A 160 -13.10 -5.96 11.56
N GLY A 161 -14.36 -5.53 11.57
CA GLY A 161 -14.76 -4.15 11.33
C GLY A 161 -15.36 -3.93 9.94
N THR A 162 -15.36 -2.67 9.54
CA THR A 162 -15.92 -2.18 8.27
C THR A 162 -14.94 -1.24 7.59
N PRO A 163 -14.95 -1.13 6.25
CA PRO A 163 -15.80 -1.86 5.31
C PRO A 163 -15.37 -3.31 5.11
N GLN A 164 -16.32 -4.17 4.74
CA GLN A 164 -16.04 -5.43 4.07
C GLN A 164 -15.65 -5.16 2.60
N ALA A 165 -14.97 -6.10 1.93
CA ALA A 165 -14.43 -5.90 0.58
C ALA A 165 -15.45 -5.32 -0.41
N TYR A 166 -16.67 -5.89 -0.47
CA TYR A 166 -17.72 -5.40 -1.38
C TYR A 166 -18.23 -3.98 -1.03
N GLU A 167 -18.21 -3.59 0.24
CA GLU A 167 -18.59 -2.25 0.69
C GLU A 167 -17.50 -1.23 0.34
N SER A 168 -16.23 -1.64 0.44
CA SER A 168 -15.09 -0.83 0.00
C SER A 168 -15.12 -0.61 -1.51
N ASP A 169 -15.31 -1.67 -2.29
CA ASP A 169 -15.44 -1.58 -3.76
C ASP A 169 -16.59 -0.66 -4.16
N TYR A 170 -17.72 -0.77 -3.48
CA TYR A 170 -18.84 0.15 -3.68
C TYR A 170 -18.39 1.60 -3.48
N CYS A 171 -17.79 1.91 -2.33
CA CYS A 171 -17.37 3.26 -2.01
C CYS A 171 -16.28 3.79 -2.98
N LEU A 172 -15.28 2.99 -3.34
CA LEU A 172 -14.25 3.36 -4.30
C LEU A 172 -14.85 3.67 -5.69
N ARG A 173 -15.83 2.89 -6.15
CA ARG A 173 -16.51 3.17 -7.43
C ARG A 173 -17.30 4.47 -7.39
N GLN A 174 -17.84 4.88 -6.24
CA GLN A 174 -18.55 6.16 -6.10
C GLN A 174 -17.59 7.35 -6.27
N LEU A 175 -16.37 7.27 -5.72
CA LEU A 175 -15.34 8.30 -5.91
C LEU A 175 -15.04 8.55 -7.38
N VAL A 176 -14.97 7.47 -8.17
CA VAL A 176 -14.56 7.53 -9.57
C VAL A 176 -15.71 7.88 -10.52
N ASN A 177 -16.94 7.46 -10.22
CA ASN A 177 -18.06 7.60 -11.15
C ASN A 177 -19.00 8.79 -10.84
N ASP A 178 -19.09 9.24 -9.58
CA ASP A 178 -20.13 10.18 -9.14
C ASP A 178 -19.57 11.57 -8.77
N ASN A 179 -18.87 12.19 -9.72
CA ASN A 179 -18.29 13.55 -9.56
C ASN A 179 -17.46 13.74 -8.27
N CYS A 180 -16.89 12.66 -7.73
CA CYS A 180 -16.09 12.70 -6.51
C CYS A 180 -16.86 13.16 -5.25
N GLU A 181 -18.19 12.97 -5.21
CA GLU A 181 -18.97 13.18 -3.97
C GLU A 181 -18.92 11.93 -3.09
N ILE A 182 -18.54 12.11 -1.82
CA ILE A 182 -18.41 11.00 -0.86
C ILE A 182 -19.75 10.73 -0.19
N PRO A 183 -20.41 9.58 -0.45
CA PRO A 183 -21.71 9.26 0.13
C PRO A 183 -21.64 9.14 1.64
N ASP A 184 -22.73 9.51 2.31
CA ASP A 184 -22.78 9.51 3.76
C ASP A 184 -22.53 8.12 4.37
N THR A 185 -22.99 7.06 3.68
CA THR A 185 -22.74 5.67 4.07
C THR A 185 -21.25 5.31 4.05
N CYS A 186 -20.47 5.87 3.12
CA CYS A 186 -19.03 5.64 3.05
C CYS A 186 -18.31 6.34 4.19
N VAL A 187 -18.69 7.59 4.50
CA VAL A 187 -18.15 8.31 5.67
C VAL A 187 -18.46 7.57 6.96
N ASP A 188 -19.69 7.07 7.11
CA ASP A 188 -20.10 6.33 8.31
C ASP A 188 -19.25 5.09 8.55
N MET A 189 -18.72 4.45 7.48
CA MET A 189 -17.80 3.33 7.60
C MET A 189 -16.37 3.78 7.95
N LEU A 190 -15.91 4.94 7.48
CA LEU A 190 -14.59 5.46 7.83
C LEU A 190 -14.49 5.80 9.33
N ILE A 191 -15.46 6.57 9.84
CA ILE A 191 -15.42 7.09 11.22
C ILE A 191 -15.98 6.11 12.25
N ARG A 192 -16.39 4.91 11.83
CA ARG A 192 -16.99 3.92 12.73
C ARG A 192 -15.98 3.43 13.76
N ASN A 193 -16.38 3.48 15.02
CA ASN A 193 -15.64 2.87 16.12
C ASN A 193 -16.09 1.40 16.32
N ASP A 194 -15.61 0.52 15.45
CA ASP A 194 -15.89 -0.93 15.43
C ASP A 194 -14.62 -1.78 15.63
N ASN A 195 -13.55 -1.18 16.17
CA ASN A 195 -12.23 -1.80 16.31
C ASN A 195 -11.74 -2.46 15.00
N SER A 196 -11.90 -1.73 13.88
CA SER A 196 -11.45 -2.18 12.56
C SER A 196 -9.97 -2.55 12.58
N ARG A 197 -9.65 -3.73 12.06
CA ARG A 197 -8.30 -4.30 11.98
C ARG A 197 -8.12 -5.02 10.65
N GLY A 198 -6.87 -5.31 10.29
CA GLY A 198 -6.59 -6.04 9.06
C GLY A 198 -7.20 -5.42 7.79
N TYR A 199 -7.81 -6.24 6.93
CA TYR A 199 -8.29 -5.80 5.61
C TYR A 199 -9.26 -4.62 5.73
N PRO A 200 -10.33 -4.65 6.55
CA PRO A 200 -11.21 -3.49 6.73
C PRO A 200 -10.48 -2.17 7.00
N LEU A 201 -9.46 -2.17 7.86
CA LEU A 201 -8.69 -0.97 8.16
C LEU A 201 -7.83 -0.51 6.98
N ALA A 202 -7.22 -1.45 6.24
CA ALA A 202 -6.49 -1.15 5.01
C ALA A 202 -7.41 -0.52 3.96
N HIS A 203 -8.63 -1.04 3.81
CA HIS A 203 -9.64 -0.51 2.91
C HIS A 203 -10.12 0.90 3.30
N ARG A 204 -10.16 1.25 4.60
CA ARG A 204 -10.41 2.65 5.03
C ARG A 204 -9.31 3.58 4.56
N LEU A 205 -8.04 3.19 4.77
CA LEU A 205 -6.89 3.97 4.33
C LEU A 205 -6.88 4.12 2.80
N LEU A 206 -7.11 3.04 2.06
CA LEU A 206 -7.21 3.05 0.60
C LEU A 206 -8.28 4.02 0.12
N PHE A 207 -9.46 4.00 0.72
CA PHE A 207 -10.54 4.93 0.37
C PHE A 207 -10.12 6.38 0.60
N VAL A 208 -9.57 6.69 1.79
CA VAL A 208 -9.12 8.05 2.14
C VAL A 208 -8.04 8.54 1.17
N LYS A 209 -7.01 7.73 0.94
CA LYS A 209 -5.90 8.08 0.04
C LYS A 209 -6.38 8.24 -1.40
N THR A 210 -7.29 7.38 -1.87
CA THR A 210 -7.89 7.52 -3.21
C THR A 210 -8.65 8.83 -3.33
N ALA A 211 -9.55 9.12 -2.38
CA ALA A 211 -10.36 10.35 -2.41
C ALA A 211 -9.49 11.61 -2.45
N LEU A 212 -8.39 11.64 -1.71
CA LEU A 212 -7.43 12.75 -1.73
C LEU A 212 -6.65 12.81 -3.04
N ALA A 213 -6.15 11.67 -3.54
CA ALA A 213 -5.40 11.58 -4.80
C ALA A 213 -6.22 12.09 -6.01
N VAL A 214 -7.53 11.83 -6.02
CA VAL A 214 -8.44 12.33 -7.07
C VAL A 214 -9.08 13.68 -6.75
N ASN A 215 -8.66 14.36 -5.67
CA ASN A 215 -9.15 15.66 -5.22
C ASN A 215 -10.67 15.71 -5.02
N CYS A 216 -11.24 14.66 -4.42
CA CYS A 216 -12.65 14.67 -4.04
C CYS A 216 -12.96 15.74 -3.01
N LYS A 217 -14.19 16.27 -3.09
CA LYS A 217 -14.70 17.21 -2.09
C LYS A 217 -14.90 16.46 -0.77
N GLU A 218 -14.26 16.94 0.30
CA GLU A 218 -14.45 16.37 1.62
C GLU A 218 -15.92 16.46 2.06
N ASN A 219 -16.41 15.40 2.69
CA ASN A 219 -17.73 15.40 3.31
C ASN A 219 -17.67 16.21 4.62
N PRO A 220 -18.61 17.12 4.91
CA PRO A 220 -18.56 17.99 6.08
C PRO A 220 -18.45 17.27 7.44
N ARG A 221 -18.78 15.97 7.50
CA ARG A 221 -18.75 15.17 8.72
C ARG A 221 -17.37 14.61 9.07
N THR A 222 -16.40 14.69 8.17
CA THR A 222 -15.05 14.18 8.42
C THR A 222 -13.99 15.01 7.70
N ASN A 223 -12.78 15.05 8.27
CA ASN A 223 -11.60 15.53 7.57
C ASN A 223 -10.75 14.33 7.18
N LEU A 224 -10.57 14.08 5.88
CA LEU A 224 -9.94 12.86 5.40
C LEU A 224 -8.46 12.80 5.75
N SER A 225 -7.77 13.94 5.69
CA SER A 225 -6.34 14.04 6.01
C SER A 225 -6.05 13.62 7.46
N ASN A 226 -6.92 13.99 8.40
CA ASN A 226 -6.78 13.63 9.81
C ASN A 226 -6.89 12.11 10.07
N LEU A 227 -7.58 11.35 9.20
CA LEU A 227 -7.75 9.91 9.37
C LEU A 227 -6.51 9.10 8.98
N ILE A 228 -5.64 9.66 8.12
CA ILE A 228 -4.48 8.93 7.58
C ILE A 228 -3.55 8.48 8.71
N GLU A 229 -3.16 9.40 9.60
CA GLU A 229 -2.18 9.10 10.65
C GLU A 229 -2.70 8.02 11.60
N ASP A 230 -3.98 8.12 12.00
CA ASP A 230 -4.62 7.14 12.87
C ASP A 230 -4.68 5.76 12.23
N TYR A 231 -5.10 5.66 10.96
CA TYR A 231 -5.14 4.37 10.27
C TYR A 231 -3.74 3.79 10.06
N CYS A 232 -2.76 4.58 9.66
CA CYS A 232 -1.38 4.12 9.49
C CYS A 232 -0.80 3.60 10.82
N ARG A 233 -1.04 4.31 11.94
CA ARG A 233 -0.61 3.89 13.27
C ARG A 233 -1.24 2.56 13.69
N GLU A 234 -2.55 2.41 13.52
CA GLU A 234 -3.27 1.18 13.84
C GLU A 234 -2.85 0.00 12.95
N ILE A 235 -2.68 0.23 11.64
CA ILE A 235 -2.15 -0.77 10.70
C ILE A 235 -0.75 -1.20 11.13
N PHE A 236 0.13 -0.27 11.49
CA PHE A 236 1.47 -0.60 11.93
C PHE A 236 1.48 -1.42 13.22
N GLN A 237 0.64 -1.07 14.20
CA GLN A 237 0.46 -1.91 15.40
C GLN A 237 -0.06 -3.30 15.06
N ASN A 238 -0.97 -3.43 14.08
CA ASN A 238 -1.47 -4.73 13.62
C ASN A 238 -0.34 -5.57 13.00
N LEU A 239 0.55 -4.96 12.21
CA LEU A 239 1.72 -5.64 11.64
C LEU A 239 2.68 -6.13 12.72
N ILE A 240 2.93 -5.33 13.76
CA ILE A 240 3.74 -5.74 14.90
C ILE A 240 3.09 -6.92 15.63
N ASP A 241 1.80 -6.84 15.92
CA ASP A 241 1.08 -7.95 16.55
C ASP A 241 1.19 -9.24 15.72
N LEU A 242 1.16 -9.15 14.38
CA LEU A 242 1.35 -10.29 13.47
C LEU A 242 2.79 -10.83 13.46
N GLU A 243 3.78 -9.94 13.44
CA GLU A 243 5.20 -10.29 13.49
C GLU A 243 5.55 -11.07 14.75
N ASN A 244 4.97 -10.68 15.90
CA ASN A 244 5.15 -11.39 17.18
C ASN A 244 4.70 -12.86 17.14
N PHE A 245 3.85 -13.22 16.18
CA PHE A 245 3.42 -14.60 15.93
C PHE A 245 4.02 -15.19 14.66
N ASN A 246 5.13 -14.63 14.16
CA ASN A 246 5.85 -15.03 12.94
C ASN A 246 4.96 -15.04 11.68
N PHE A 247 4.05 -14.07 11.55
CA PHE A 247 3.14 -13.95 10.41
C PHE A 247 2.43 -15.27 10.07
N PRO A 248 1.41 -15.68 10.84
CA PRO A 248 0.62 -16.88 10.56
C PRO A 248 0.20 -16.97 9.09
N SER A 249 0.09 -18.18 8.51
CA SER A 249 -0.10 -18.34 7.05
C SER A 249 -1.25 -17.54 6.45
N ILE A 250 -2.34 -17.33 7.20
CA ILE A 250 -3.52 -16.58 6.75
C ILE A 250 -3.31 -15.05 6.77
N SER A 251 -2.34 -14.57 7.56
CA SER A 251 -2.04 -13.16 7.71
C SER A 251 -0.84 -12.70 6.88
N GLN A 252 -0.12 -13.63 6.23
CA GLN A 252 0.99 -13.30 5.36
C GLN A 252 0.50 -12.41 4.23
N ASP A 253 -0.64 -12.77 3.63
CA ASP A 253 -1.37 -11.98 2.63
C ASP A 253 -1.57 -10.53 3.07
N LEU A 254 -2.28 -10.35 4.18
CA LEU A 254 -2.53 -9.05 4.79
C LEU A 254 -1.24 -8.28 5.12
N ALA A 255 -0.25 -8.93 5.74
CA ALA A 255 0.97 -8.25 6.17
C ALA A 255 1.73 -7.65 4.98
N MET A 256 1.61 -8.27 3.81
CA MET A 256 2.16 -7.72 2.59
C MET A 256 1.26 -6.57 2.15
N GLU A 257 -0.03 -6.75 1.91
CA GLU A 257 -0.92 -5.66 1.44
C GLU A 257 -0.91 -4.38 2.30
N GLN A 258 -0.71 -4.50 3.61
CA GLN A 258 -0.88 -3.41 4.57
C GLN A 258 0.29 -2.45 4.73
N SER A 259 1.40 -2.61 4.01
CA SER A 259 2.61 -1.80 4.22
C SER A 259 2.60 -0.43 3.49
N ILE A 260 1.45 0.24 3.50
CA ILE A 260 1.13 1.49 2.79
C ILE A 260 1.77 2.73 3.44
N ASN A 261 2.16 3.69 2.59
CA ASN A 261 2.85 4.96 2.87
C ASN A 261 2.23 5.84 3.98
N SER A 262 3.04 6.21 4.96
CA SER A 262 2.81 7.30 5.93
C SER A 262 3.61 8.54 5.50
N SER A 263 3.14 9.23 4.47
CA SER A 263 3.66 10.52 4.01
C SER A 263 2.60 11.60 4.17
#